data_AF-A0A925ZII9-F1
#
_entry.id   AF-A0A925ZII9-F1
#
_cell.length_a   1.000
_cell.length_b   1.000
_cell.length_c   1.000
_cell.angle_alpha   90.00
_cell.angle_beta   90.00
_cell.angle_gamma   90.00
#
_symmetry.space_group_name_H-M   'P 1'
#
loop_
_entity.id
_entity.type
_entity.pdbx_description
1 polymer ?
#
loop_
_entity_poly.entity_id
_entity_poly.type
_entity_poly.pdbx_seq_one_letter_code
_entity_poly.pdbx_strand_id
1 'polypeptide(L)' 'DQGAALLVKSSDPIELSGLCDRVFVMSRGTIIEEIPGDELEERRITEAIVRGPGLSKAGRSPLGVAMPKSAPKDAQ' A
#
# COMPACT_ATOMS: atom_id res chain seq x y z
N ASP A 1 22.27 15.70 12.44
CA ASP A 1 21.32 15.22 11.41
C ASP A 1 20.50 14.06 11.90
N GLN A 2 19.22 14.32 12.18
CA GLN A 2 18.22 13.28 12.38
C GLN A 2 17.13 13.57 11.34
N GLY A 3 17.04 12.75 10.31
CA GLY A 3 15.97 12.85 9.32
C GLY A 3 14.61 12.53 9.94
N ALA A 4 13.53 12.80 9.20
CA ALA A 4 12.17 12.48 9.61
C ALA A 4 11.56 11.46 8.64
N ALA A 5 10.77 10.53 9.17
CA ALA A 5 9.90 9.68 8.36
C ALA A 5 8.57 10.42 8.10
N LEU A 6 8.09 10.35 6.86
CA LEU A 6 6.84 10.97 6.44
C LEU A 6 5.84 9.90 5.98
N LEU A 7 4.61 9.96 6.50
CA LEU A 7 3.49 9.19 5.99
C LEU A 7 2.57 10.12 5.22
N VAL A 8 2.43 9.86 3.92
CA VAL A 8 1.54 10.62 3.05
C VAL A 8 0.38 9.75 2.64
N LYS A 9 -0.83 10.30 2.72
CA LYS A 9 -2.03 9.71 2.14
C LYS A 9 -2.47 10.59 0.98
N SER A 10 -2.41 10.03 -0.23
CA SER A 10 -3.07 10.58 -1.41
C SER A 10 -3.80 9.46 -2.16
N SER A 11 -4.69 9.84 -3.06
CA SER A 11 -5.31 8.94 -4.05
C SER A 11 -4.96 9.35 -5.48
N ASP A 12 -4.09 10.35 -5.65
CA ASP A 12 -3.57 10.77 -6.95
C ASP A 12 -2.27 10.00 -7.25
N PRO A 13 -2.26 9.13 -8.28
CA PRO A 13 -1.09 8.37 -8.68
C PRO A 13 0.11 9.24 -9.07
N ILE A 14 -0.11 10.41 -9.66
CA ILE A 14 0.95 11.31 -10.11
C ILE A 14 1.68 11.89 -8.90
N GLU A 15 0.94 12.41 -7.92
CA GLU A 15 1.52 12.91 -6.66
C GLU A 15 2.36 11.83 -5.96
N LEU A 16 1.82 10.62 -5.84
CA LEU A 16 2.47 9.51 -5.15
C LEU A 16 3.75 9.07 -5.85
N SER A 17 3.75 8.96 -7.19
CA SER A 17 4.95 8.60 -7.96
C SER A 17 6.07 9.64 -7.88
N GLY A 18 5.73 10.92 -7.69
CA GLY A 18 6.70 12.01 -7.59
C GLY A 18 7.22 12.26 -6.16
N LEU A 19 6.44 11.90 -5.14
CA LEU A 19 6.70 12.25 -3.75
C LEU A 19 7.22 11.08 -2.90
N CYS A 20 6.79 9.85 -3.20
CA CYS A 20 7.06 8.70 -2.35
C CYS A 20 8.20 7.83 -2.91
N ASP A 21 8.95 7.23 -1.99
CA ASP A 21 9.92 6.16 -2.25
C ASP A 21 9.29 4.76 -2.15
N ARG A 22 8.03 4.68 -1.72
CA ARG A 22 7.23 3.45 -1.58
C ARG A 22 5.75 3.78 -1.41
N VAL A 23 4.85 2.95 -1.97
CA VAL A 23 3.40 3.11 -1.80
C VAL A 23 2.74 1.83 -1.29
N PHE A 24 1.79 2.01 -0.36
CA PHE A 24 0.89 0.97 0.11
C PHE A 24 -0.52 1.22 -0.41
N VAL A 25 -1.10 0.23 -1.08
CA VAL A 25 -2.49 0.29 -1.48
C VAL A 25 -3.35 -0.40 -0.43
N MET A 26 -4.34 0.31 0.07
CA MET A 26 -5.27 -0.19 1.07
C MET A 26 -6.67 -0.37 0.50
N SER A 27 -7.32 -1.49 0.85
CA SER A 27 -8.73 -1.74 0.57
C SER A 27 -9.38 -2.36 1.79
N ARG A 28 -10.53 -1.82 2.21
CA ARG A 28 -11.32 -2.31 3.36
C ARG A 28 -10.47 -2.52 4.63
N GLY A 29 -9.60 -1.55 4.94
CA GLY A 29 -8.74 -1.58 6.12
C GLY A 29 -7.56 -2.57 6.05
N THR A 30 -7.33 -3.20 4.90
CA THR A 30 -6.22 -4.15 4.68
C THR A 30 -5.28 -3.61 3.62
N ILE A 31 -3.97 -3.75 3.83
CA ILE A 31 -2.99 -3.50 2.77
C ILE A 31 -3.09 -4.64 1.77
N ILE A 32 -3.42 -4.30 0.53
CA ILE A 32 -3.56 -5.26 -0.56
C ILE A 32 -2.36 -5.28 -1.49
N GLU A 33 -1.54 -4.22 -1.54
CA GLU A 33 -0.32 -4.21 -2.35
C GLU A 33 0.73 -3.27 -1.74
N GLU A 34 2.01 -3.64 -1.89
CA GLU A 34 3.16 -2.76 -1.73
C GLU A 34 3.77 -2.54 -3.11
N ILE A 35 4.06 -1.29 -3.44
CA ILE A 35 4.81 -0.91 -4.64
C ILE A 35 6.12 -0.27 -4.16
N PRO A 36 7.27 -0.94 -4.35
CA PRO A 36 8.57 -0.37 -4.02
C PRO A 36 8.94 0.74 -5.02
N GLY A 37 9.82 1.66 -4.62
CA GLY A 37 10.18 2.85 -5.41
C GLY A 37 10.72 2.55 -6.82
N ASP A 38 11.38 1.42 -7.02
CA ASP A 38 11.87 0.97 -8.33
C ASP A 38 10.76 0.47 -9.27
N GLU A 39 9.57 0.16 -8.74
CA GLU A 39 8.36 -0.17 -9.52
C GLU A 39 7.28 0.95 -9.46
N LEU A 40 7.60 2.10 -8.86
CA LEU A 40 6.63 3.14 -8.52
C LEU A 40 6.30 4.06 -9.71
N GLU A 41 5.59 3.50 -10.69
CA GLU A 41 5.05 4.25 -11.83
C GLU A 41 3.58 4.60 -11.62
N GLU A 42 3.14 5.76 -12.13
CA GLU A 42 1.73 6.20 -12.12
C GLU A 42 0.76 5.09 -12.57
N ARG A 43 1.10 4.41 -13.68
CA ARG A 43 0.31 3.30 -14.22
C ARG A 43 0.20 2.16 -13.22
N ARG A 44 1.30 1.80 -12.54
CA ARG A 44 1.32 0.69 -11.59
C ARG A 44 0.48 1.00 -10.35
N ILE A 45 0.55 2.23 -9.85
CA ILE A 45 -0.30 2.72 -8.75
C ILE A 45 -1.78 2.68 -9.15
N THR A 46 -2.10 3.20 -10.33
CA THR A 46 -3.48 3.18 -10.86
C THR A 46 -4.03 1.76 -10.95
N GLU A 47 -3.25 0.84 -11.51
CA GLU A 47 -3.64 -0.57 -11.60
C GLU A 47 -3.89 -1.19 -10.21
N ALA A 48 -3.02 -0.92 -9.24
CA ALA A 48 -3.16 -1.44 -7.89
C ALA A 48 -4.38 -0.86 -7.15
N ILE A 49 -4.70 0.42 -7.35
CA ILE A 49 -5.90 1.07 -6.76
C ILE A 49 -7.19 0.46 -7.31
N VAL A 50 -7.24 0.18 -8.62
CA VAL A 50 -8.44 -0.38 -9.27
C VAL A 50 -8.60 -1.87 -8.96
N ARG A 51 -7.51 -2.60 -8.76
CA ARG A 51 -7.54 -4.03 -8.40
C ARG A 51 -8.14 -4.21 -7.00
N GLY A 52 -9.24 -4.95 -6.94
CA GLY A 52 -9.85 -5.34 -5.67
C GLY A 52 -8.98 -6.32 -4.86
N PRO A 53 -9.36 -6.63 -3.61
CA PRO A 53 -8.65 -7.60 -2.78
C PRO A 53 -8.49 -8.97 -3.46
N GLY A 54 -7.31 -9.60 -3.31
CA GLY A 54 -7.06 -10.97 -3.79
C GLY A 54 -6.29 -11.09 -5.11
N LEU A 55 -5.96 -9.98 -5.79
CA LEU A 55 -5.12 -9.96 -6.99
C LEU A 55 -3.68 -9.44 -6.73
N SER A 56 -3.28 -9.37 -5.46
CA SER A 56 -2.00 -8.83 -5.01
C SER A 56 -0.83 -9.70 -5.47
N LYS A 57 0.14 -9.14 -6.20
CA LYS A 57 1.40 -9.85 -6.49
C LYS A 57 2.29 -9.99 -5.25
N ALA A 58 2.17 -9.08 -4.28
CA ALA A 58 2.94 -9.07 -3.05
C ALA A 58 2.21 -9.83 -1.94
N GLY A 59 2.49 -11.13 -1.79
CA GLY A 59 1.97 -11.96 -0.69
C GLY A 59 2.54 -11.67 0.70
N ARG A 60 3.20 -10.53 0.90
CA ARG A 60 3.82 -10.14 2.17
C ARG A 60 3.55 -8.66 2.41
N SER A 61 2.85 -8.34 3.50
CA SER A 61 2.93 -6.98 4.04
C SER A 61 4.37 -6.78 4.51
N PRO A 62 5.10 -5.77 4.03
CA PRO A 62 6.47 -5.49 4.48
C PRO A 62 6.52 -4.98 5.92
N LEU A 63 5.36 -4.60 6.48
CA LEU A 63 5.19 -4.31 7.90
C LEU A 63 4.98 -5.61 8.70
N GLY A 64 5.66 -6.70 8.32
CA GLY A 64 5.41 -8.12 8.62
C GLY A 64 5.27 -8.57 10.08
N VAL A 65 5.06 -7.65 11.03
CA VAL A 65 4.80 -7.91 12.45
C VAL A 65 3.84 -6.90 13.11
N ALA A 66 3.52 -5.76 12.48
CA ALA A 66 2.85 -4.63 13.14
C ALA A 66 1.41 -4.35 12.68
N MET A 67 0.96 -4.94 11.57
CA MET A 67 -0.45 -4.84 11.17
C MET A 67 -1.27 -5.88 11.94
N PRO A 68 -2.34 -5.50 12.64
CA PRO A 68 -3.30 -6.49 13.13
C PRO A 68 -3.81 -7.25 11.91
N LYS A 69 -3.64 -8.59 11.89
CA LYS A 69 -4.45 -9.42 11.00
C LYS A 69 -5.89 -9.02 11.30
N SER A 70 -6.64 -8.60 10.30
CA SER A 70 -8.07 -8.36 10.47
C SER A 70 -8.64 -9.59 11.17
N ALA A 71 -9.18 -9.39 12.38
CA ALA A 71 -9.96 -10.44 13.01
C ALA A 71 -11.07 -10.83 12.01
N PRO A 72 -11.38 -12.12 11.86
CA PRO A 72 -12.54 -12.50 11.07
C PRO A 72 -13.73 -11.73 11.64
N LYS A 73 -14.39 -10.91 10.80
CA LYS A 73 -15.73 -10.44 11.14
C LYS A 73 -16.61 -11.69 11.13
N ASP A 74 -17.08 -12.07 12.31
CA ASP A 74 -18.12 -13.06 12.59
C ASP A 74 -17.56 -14.50 12.79
N ALA A 75 -16.86 -14.77 13.89
CA ALA A 75 -17.44 -15.27 15.15
C ALA A 75 -18.65 -14.48 15.70
N GLN A 76 -19.80 -14.64 15.05
CA GLN A 76 -21.12 -14.75 15.66
C GLN A 76 -22.11 -15.33 14.65
#